data_AF-A0A940YW15-F1
#
_entry.id   AF-A0A940YW15-F1
#
_cell.length_a   1.000
_cell.length_b   1.000
_cell.length_c   1.000
_cell.angle_alpha   90.00
_cell.angle_beta   90.00
_cell.angle_gamma   90.00
#
_symmetry.space_group_name_H-M   'P 1'
#
loop_
_entity.id
_entity.type
_entity.pdbx_description
1 polymer ?
#
loop_
_entity_poly.entity_id
_entity_poly.type
_entity_poly.pdbx_seq_one_letter_code
_entity_poly.pdbx_strand_id
1 'polypeptide(L)'
;MTPDDDKEITALAGTLMRAYGLEPAEVTQIHGGTSTDNYRVTTHDGGVPWFAKVYRDVAQLPRERAAVELAEYARHGAVPVPAVRRTVDGDLVEAGGRLSMSLWEYIPDVHTAEGPMTNDRWRPGG
;
A
#
# COMPACT_ATOMS: atom_id res chain seq x y z
N MET A 1 10.38 0.89 17.37
CA MET A 1 10.44 -0.31 16.53
C MET A 1 10.52 -1.49 17.45
N THR A 2 9.48 -2.31 17.47
CA THR A 2 9.43 -3.55 18.24
C THR A 2 10.12 -4.68 17.46
N PRO A 3 10.56 -5.76 18.12
CA PRO A 3 11.10 -6.94 17.42
C PRO A 3 10.14 -7.58 16.42
N ASP A 4 8.84 -7.33 16.56
CA ASP A 4 7.84 -7.83 15.63
C ASP A 4 7.72 -6.91 14.39
N ASP A 5 7.88 -5.59 14.56
CA ASP A 5 7.99 -4.64 13.44
C ASP A 5 9.19 -5.00 12.53
N ASP A 6 10.34 -5.36 13.11
CA ASP A 6 11.55 -5.72 12.36
C ASP A 6 11.36 -6.99 11.53
N LYS A 7 10.67 -7.99 12.09
CA LYS A 7 10.35 -9.24 11.37
C LYS A 7 9.40 -8.99 10.22
N GLU A 8 8.40 -8.14 10.43
CA GLU A 8 7.43 -7.78 9.40
C GLU A 8 8.09 -6.99 8.27
N ILE A 9 8.92 -6.00 8.58
CA ILE A 9 9.71 -5.25 7.59
C ILE A 9 10.60 -6.20 6.79
N THR A 10 11.24 -7.17 7.45
CA THR A 10 12.05 -8.19 6.76
C THR A 10 11.21 -9.07 5.83
N ALA A 11 10.00 -9.47 6.27
CA ALA A 11 9.08 -10.25 5.46
C ALA A 11 8.52 -9.45 4.27
N LEU A 12 8.28 -8.15 4.45
CA LEU A 12 7.86 -7.20 3.43
C LEU A 12 8.96 -7.04 2.38
N ALA A 13 10.19 -6.77 2.79
CA ALA A 13 11.32 -6.65 1.88
C ALA A 13 11.51 -7.93 1.05
N GLY A 14 11.45 -9.10 1.68
CA GLY A 14 11.52 -10.38 0.97
C GLY A 14 10.34 -10.63 0.02
N THR A 15 9.16 -10.08 0.30
CA THR A 15 7.98 -10.18 -0.57
C THR A 15 8.10 -9.23 -1.76
N LEU A 16 8.57 -7.99 -1.57
CA LEU A 16 8.87 -7.05 -2.65
C LEU A 16 9.86 -7.63 -3.67
N MET A 17 10.95 -8.23 -3.18
CA MET A 17 11.97 -8.79 -4.05
C MET A 17 11.44 -10.00 -4.85
N ARG A 18 10.71 -10.91 -4.20
CA ARG A 18 10.25 -12.15 -4.84
C ARG A 18 9.00 -11.96 -5.70
N ALA A 19 7.98 -11.30 -5.18
CA ALA A 19 6.69 -11.18 -5.85
C ALA A 19 6.63 -9.98 -6.79
N TYR A 20 7.36 -8.89 -6.52
CA TYR A 20 7.27 -7.65 -7.31
C TYR A 20 8.54 -7.31 -8.10
N GLY A 21 9.63 -8.07 -7.90
CA GLY A 21 10.93 -7.81 -8.52
C GLY A 21 11.51 -6.46 -8.11
N LEU A 22 11.19 -5.97 -6.91
CA LEU A 22 11.64 -4.68 -6.40
C LEU A 22 12.63 -4.86 -5.25
N GLU A 23 13.77 -4.18 -5.36
CA GLU A 23 14.79 -4.13 -4.31
C GLU A 23 14.58 -2.86 -3.45
N PRO A 24 14.02 -3.00 -2.23
CA PRO A 24 13.74 -1.85 -1.38
C PRO A 24 15.04 -1.28 -0.80
N ALA A 25 15.17 0.04 -0.86
CA ALA A 25 16.24 0.79 -0.20
C ALA A 25 15.85 1.22 1.22
N GLU A 26 14.61 1.67 1.40
CA GLU A 26 14.05 2.06 2.70
C GLU A 26 12.60 1.61 2.79
N VAL A 27 12.21 1.11 3.97
CA VAL A 27 10.83 0.76 4.30
C VAL A 27 10.44 1.51 5.57
N THR A 28 9.41 2.34 5.47
CA THR A 28 8.92 3.14 6.59
C THR A 28 7.44 2.84 6.84
N GLN A 29 7.09 2.44 8.06
CA GLN A 29 5.68 2.21 8.42
C GLN A 29 4.93 3.54 8.50
N ILE A 30 3.78 3.60 7.82
CA ILE A 30 2.83 4.70 7.88
C ILE A 30 1.76 4.30 8.88
N HIS A 31 1.73 5.00 10.01
CA HIS A 31 0.74 4.74 11.05
C HIS A 31 -0.60 5.35 10.62
N GLY A 32 -1.56 4.50 10.30
CA GLY A 32 -2.91 4.91 9.88
C GLY A 32 -3.67 3.74 9.23
N GLY A 33 -4.97 3.66 9.49
CA GLY A 33 -5.83 2.56 9.05
C GLY A 33 -6.08 1.50 10.13
N THR A 34 -7.23 0.83 10.06
CA THR A 34 -7.71 -0.08 11.11
C THR A 34 -7.52 -1.56 10.77
N SER A 35 -7.39 -1.93 9.49
CA SER A 35 -7.36 -3.33 9.04
C SER A 35 -6.03 -3.78 8.44
N THR A 36 -5.17 -2.85 7.99
CA THR A 36 -3.92 -3.17 7.27
C THR A 36 -2.74 -2.40 7.82
N ASP A 37 -1.56 -2.99 7.65
CA ASP A 37 -0.30 -2.33 7.94
C ASP A 37 0.21 -1.71 6.65
N ASN A 38 0.49 -0.40 6.70
CA ASN A 38 0.77 0.42 5.54
C ASN A 38 2.22 0.88 5.59
N TYR A 39 2.92 0.83 4.45
CA TYR A 39 4.34 1.18 4.39
C TYR A 39 4.63 2.05 3.17
N ARG A 40 5.50 3.03 3.37
CA ARG A 40 6.22 3.69 2.28
C ARG A 40 7.47 2.90 1.96
N VAL A 41 7.72 2.65 0.69
CA VAL A 41 8.86 1.88 0.20
C VAL A 41 9.61 2.72 -0.83
N THR A 42 10.90 2.96 -0.64
CA THR A 42 11.79 3.49 -1.68
C THR A 42 12.63 2.36 -2.26
N THR A 43 13.11 2.52 -3.48
CA THR A 43 13.88 1.51 -4.22
C THR A 43 15.28 2.04 -4.55
N HIS A 44 16.25 1.14 -4.69
CA HIS A 44 17.64 1.52 -4.97
C HIS A 44 17.84 2.16 -6.36
N ASP A 45 16.91 1.98 -7.28
CA ASP A 45 16.90 2.61 -8.61
C ASP A 45 16.58 4.12 -8.57
N GLY A 46 16.22 4.67 -7.41
CA GLY A 46 15.90 6.09 -7.24
C GLY A 46 14.55 6.51 -7.84
N GLY A 47 13.67 5.55 -8.14
CA GLY A 47 12.33 5.80 -8.65
C GLY A 47 11.40 6.48 -7.64
N VAL A 48 10.16 6.74 -8.08
CA VAL A 48 9.11 7.21 -7.18
C VAL A 48 8.83 6.15 -6.11
N PRO A 49 8.52 6.54 -4.85
CA PRO A 49 8.20 5.58 -3.81
C PRO A 49 6.95 4.76 -4.14
N TRP A 50 6.84 3.61 -3.48
CA TRP A 50 5.66 2.77 -3.48
C TRP A 50 4.95 2.82 -2.13
N PHE A 51 3.65 2.58 -2.16
CA PHE A 51 2.81 2.35 -1.00
C PHE A 51 2.45 0.87 -0.93
N ALA A 52 2.94 0.18 0.09
CA ALA A 52 2.64 -1.22 0.34
C ALA A 52 1.54 -1.36 1.39
N LYS A 53 0.52 -2.14 1.09
CA LYS A 53 -0.59 -2.46 2.00
C LYS A 53 -0.54 -3.94 2.35
N VAL A 54 -0.18 -4.26 3.59
CA VAL A 54 -0.09 -5.63 4.11
C VAL A 54 -1.41 -6.01 4.77
N TYR A 55 -1.94 -7.18 4.38
CA TYR A 55 -3.21 -7.70 4.87
C TYR A 55 -2.99 -8.70 6.00
N ARG A 56 -3.43 -8.34 7.21
CA ARG A 56 -3.28 -9.19 8.41
C ARG A 56 -4.23 -10.38 8.44
N ASP A 57 -5.47 -10.17 7.95
CA ASP A 57 -6.52 -11.18 7.99
C ASP A 57 -6.74 -11.82 6.62
N VAL A 58 -6.31 -13.07 6.50
CA VAL A 58 -6.50 -13.91 5.30
C VAL A 58 -7.98 -14.05 4.95
N ALA A 59 -8.88 -14.04 5.92
CA ALA A 59 -10.33 -14.15 5.68
C ALA A 59 -10.88 -12.91 4.95
N GLN A 60 -10.22 -11.75 5.06
CA GLN A 60 -10.62 -10.53 4.36
C GLN A 60 -9.98 -10.42 2.96
N LEU A 61 -9.02 -11.27 2.60
CA LEU A 61 -8.33 -11.17 1.31
C LEU A 61 -9.25 -11.18 0.08
N PRO A 62 -10.32 -11.99 0.02
CA PRO A 62 -11.23 -11.93 -1.12
C PRO A 62 -11.88 -10.55 -1.28
N ARG A 63 -12.23 -9.90 -0.16
CA ARG A 63 -12.81 -8.56 -0.14
C ARG A 63 -11.78 -7.50 -0.55
N GLU A 64 -10.57 -7.59 0.00
CA GLU A 64 -9.49 -6.65 -0.32
C GLU A 64 -9.07 -6.78 -1.79
N ARG A 65 -9.00 -7.99 -2.34
CA ARG A 65 -8.73 -8.24 -3.76
C ARG A 65 -9.81 -7.61 -4.65
N ALA A 66 -11.09 -7.79 -4.32
CA ALA A 66 -12.18 -7.15 -5.06
C ALA A 66 -12.08 -5.62 -5.03
N ALA A 67 -11.65 -5.02 -3.92
CA ALA A 67 -11.42 -3.58 -3.83
C ALA A 67 -10.25 -3.12 -4.70
N VAL A 68 -9.15 -3.89 -4.78
CA VAL A 68 -8.01 -3.59 -5.66
C VAL A 68 -8.40 -3.70 -7.13
N GLU A 69 -9.15 -4.74 -7.50
CA GLU A 69 -9.67 -4.94 -8.87
C GLU A 69 -10.60 -3.80 -9.28
N LEU A 70 -11.47 -3.34 -8.38
CA LEU A 70 -12.34 -2.20 -8.63
C LEU A 70 -11.54 -0.91 -8.84
N ALA A 71 -10.48 -0.68 -8.07
CA ALA A 71 -9.62 0.48 -8.24
C ALA A 71 -8.89 0.44 -9.60
N GLU A 72 -8.32 -0.71 -9.98
CA GLU A 72 -7.71 -0.90 -11.30
C GLU A 72 -8.72 -0.64 -12.43
N TYR A 73 -9.94 -1.16 -12.31
CA TYR A 73 -11.01 -0.89 -13.28
C TYR A 73 -11.37 0.61 -13.35
N ALA A 74 -11.52 1.28 -12.20
CA ALA A 74 -11.84 2.70 -12.15
C ALA A 74 -10.75 3.56 -12.81
N ARG A 75 -9.48 3.17 -12.67
CA ARG A 75 -8.34 3.82 -13.34
C ARG A 75 -8.48 3.77 -14.86
N HIS A 76 -8.88 2.63 -15.41
CA HIS A 76 -9.17 2.50 -16.85
C HIS A 76 -10.31 3.42 -17.31
N GLY A 77 -11.24 3.75 -16.42
CA GLY A 77 -12.29 4.75 -16.61
C GLY A 77 -11.85 6.21 -16.38
N ALA A 78 -10.54 6.49 -16.29
CA ALA A 78 -9.95 7.80 -16.03
C ALA A 78 -10.30 8.42 -14.66
N VAL A 79 -10.72 7.60 -13.68
CA VAL A 79 -10.82 8.06 -12.28
C VAL A 79 -9.40 8.22 -11.72
N PRO A 80 -9.08 9.34 -11.05
CA PRO A 80 -7.76 9.59 -10.49
C PRO A 80 -7.54 8.73 -9.24
N VAL A 81 -7.15 7.47 -9.46
CA VAL A 81 -6.72 6.53 -8.42
C VAL A 81 -5.25 6.16 -8.62
N PRO A 82 -4.48 5.90 -7.55
CA PRO A 82 -3.10 5.43 -7.68
C PRO A 82 -3.04 4.14 -8.50
N ALA A 83 -2.02 3.99 -9.35
CA ALA A 83 -1.86 2.74 -10.07
C ALA A 83 -1.45 1.60 -9.13
N VAL A 84 -1.97 0.41 -9.37
CA VAL A 84 -1.55 -0.82 -8.69
C VAL A 84 -0.41 -1.45 -9.47
N ARG A 85 0.68 -1.77 -8.79
CA ARG A 85 1.75 -2.57 -9.36
C ARG A 85 1.39 -4.05 -9.26
N ARG A 86 1.45 -4.74 -10.40
CA ARG A 86 1.26 -6.19 -10.47
C ARG A 86 2.50 -6.95 -9.97
N THR A 87 2.28 -8.16 -9.47
CA THR A 87 3.34 -9.13 -9.23
C THR A 87 4.02 -9.52 -10.54
N VAL A 88 5.17 -10.18 -10.46
CA VAL A 88 5.88 -10.75 -11.61
C VAL A 88 5.02 -11.78 -12.36
N ASP A 89 4.09 -12.43 -11.68
CA ASP A 89 3.13 -13.38 -12.24
C ASP A 89 1.85 -12.71 -12.78
N GLY A 90 1.72 -11.38 -12.62
CA GLY A 90 0.62 -10.58 -13.17
C GLY A 90 -0.55 -10.32 -12.22
N ASP A 91 -0.49 -10.80 -10.98
CA ASP A 91 -1.53 -10.63 -9.97
C ASP A 91 -1.53 -9.22 -9.37
N LEU A 92 -2.71 -8.71 -9.01
CA LEU A 92 -2.85 -7.41 -8.33
C LEU A 92 -2.59 -7.49 -6.82
N VAL A 93 -2.75 -8.69 -6.25
CA VAL A 93 -2.55 -8.97 -4.83
C VAL A 93 -1.70 -10.24 -4.72
N GLU A 94 -0.54 -10.09 -4.11
CA GLU A 94 0.28 -11.21 -3.66
C GLU A 94 -0.43 -11.92 -2.50
N ALA A 95 -0.63 -13.22 -2.59
CA ALA A 95 -1.33 -14.01 -1.57
C ALA A 95 -0.71 -15.40 -1.32
N GLY A 96 0.29 -15.82 -2.10
CA GLY A 96 0.92 -17.14 -2.01
C GLY A 96 2.24 -17.16 -1.23
N GLY A 97 2.80 -15.98 -0.94
CA GLY A 97 4.10 -15.79 -0.29
C GLY A 97 4.05 -15.64 1.23
N ARG A 98 5.03 -14.89 1.76
CA ARG A 98 5.19 -14.70 3.21
C ARG A 98 4.21 -13.67 3.78
N LEU A 99 3.84 -12.68 2.98
CA LEU A 99 2.86 -11.65 3.34
C LEU A 99 1.88 -11.51 2.20
N SER A 100 0.59 -11.44 2.55
CA SER A 100 -0.42 -11.03 1.59
C SER A 100 -0.39 -9.51 1.46
N MET A 101 -0.22 -9.00 0.25
CA MET A 101 0.07 -7.58 0.02
C MET A 101 -0.42 -7.10 -1.34
N SER A 102 -0.76 -5.81 -1.41
CA SER A 102 -0.84 -5.07 -2.67
C SER A 102 0.13 -3.89 -2.66
N LEU A 103 0.56 -3.48 -3.85
CA LEU A 103 1.56 -2.43 -4.02
C LEU A 103 1.02 -1.35 -4.94
N TRP A 104 1.14 -0.10 -4.52
CA TRP A 104 0.50 1.04 -5.17
C TRP A 104 1.51 2.15 -5.42
N GLU A 105 1.29 2.97 -6.43
CA GLU A 105 2.03 4.24 -6.57
C GLU A 105 1.84 5.08 -5.31
N TYR A 106 2.95 5.56 -4.74
CA TYR A 106 2.89 6.45 -3.59
C TYR A 106 2.49 7.87 -4.03
N ILE A 107 1.37 8.37 -3.53
CA ILE A 107 0.98 9.77 -3.71
C ILE A 107 1.37 10.54 -2.45
N PRO A 108 2.31 11.50 -2.52
CA PRO A 108 2.62 12.36 -1.38
C PRO A 108 1.38 13.17 -0.97
N ASP A 109 1.23 13.41 0.32
CA ASP A 109 0.17 14.24 0.92
C ASP A 109 -1.27 13.74 0.78
N VAL A 110 -1.49 12.48 0.40
CA VAL A 110 -2.81 11.85 0.56
C VAL A 110 -2.98 11.46 2.02
N HIS A 111 -3.73 12.27 2.76
CA HIS A 111 -4.33 11.83 4.00
C HIS A 111 -5.20 10.61 3.69
N THR A 112 -4.72 9.42 4.07
CA THR A 112 -5.57 8.22 4.15
C THR A 112 -6.83 8.63 4.92
N ALA A 113 -8.01 8.20 4.46
CA ALA A 113 -9.34 8.71 4.84
C ALA A 113 -9.70 8.68 6.35
N GLU A 114 -8.77 8.33 7.23
CA GLU A 114 -8.87 8.45 8.68
C GLU A 114 -7.61 9.13 9.22
N GLY A 115 -7.58 10.47 9.15
CA GLY A 115 -6.72 11.32 9.97
C GLY A 115 -7.59 12.08 10.98
N PRO A 116 -7.04 12.48 12.15
CA PRO A 116 -7.83 13.15 13.18
C PRO A 116 -8.42 14.45 12.62
N MET A 117 -9.72 14.66 12.85
CA MET A 117 -10.37 15.96 12.63
C MET A 117 -9.67 16.98 13.52
N THR A 118 -8.70 17.71 12.98
CA THR A 118 -8.19 18.93 13.61
C THR A 118 -8.12 20.07 12.61
N ASN A 119 -9.17 20.87 12.70
CA ASN A 119 -9.29 22.32 12.56
C ASN A 119 -9.24 23.02 11.19
N ASP A 120 -10.38 23.71 10.97
CA ASP A 120 -10.53 25.08 10.50
C ASP A 120 -10.02 25.45 9.10
N ARG A 121 -10.90 25.22 8.11
CA ARG A 121 -11.34 26.33 7.24
C ARG A 121 -12.65 26.03 6.50
N TRP A 122 -13.78 26.14 7.19
CA TRP A 122 -15.04 26.51 6.53
C TRP A 122 -15.18 28.03 6.61
N ARG A 123 -15.02 28.72 5.47
CA ARG A 123 -15.58 30.06 5.26
C ARG A 123 -16.54 29.95 4.08
N PRO A 124 -17.86 30.00 4.28
CA PRO A 124 -18.73 30.54 3.25
C PRO A 124 -18.68 32.07 3.31
N GLY A 125 -18.68 32.69 2.14
CA GLY A 125 -18.60 34.15 1.97
C GLY A 125 -19.83 34.90 2.48
N GLY A 126 -19.60 36.19 2.68
CA GLY A 126 -20.54 37.22 3.10
C GLY A 126 -19.75 38.47 3.46
#